data_AF-Q4RT79-F1
#
_entry.id   AF-Q4RT79-F1
#
_cell.length_a   1.000
_cell.length_b   1.000
_cell.length_c   1.000
_cell.angle_alpha   90.00
_cell.angle_beta   90.00
_cell.angle_gamma   90.00
#
_symmetry.space_group_name_H-M   'P 1'
#
loop_
_entity.id
_entity.type
_entity.pdbx_description
1 polymer ?
#
loop_
_entity_poly.entity_id
_entity_poly.type
_entity_poly.pdbx_seq_one_letter_code
_entity_poly.pdbx_strand_id
1 'polypeptide(L)'
;MRLKEGAIKVKDLSFPELIGIIDTCFCCLITWLEGHSLAQTVFTCLYVHNPDLIEEPALKAFALGILKVCDIAREKINKAAVFEEEDFQAMTYGFKMANNVTDLRVTGMLKDVEDELQRKVKSTRSRQGEQRNPEVELEHQQCLALFNRIKFTRLLLTALITFTKKEDFFCEFSEQSPCVLSRSLLQTTFLIDNKKVFGTHLMQDMIKDALRYFVSPPVLSYKCCLFNNHQAKDYIDSFVTHCTRPFCSLIQIHGHNRARQRDKLGHILEEFATLQDEQGDHHESSLPEHVCWHVQGRSSIRPTMDTSSVVLTVTLHHCIPTVCLQTMVALDMDGKVRRPQFELDSEQVRYEHRFAPFNSVVTPPPVHYIQFKEMSDLKKYNPPPGSSDLYLAASKHFQQAKLILENVLSPDPEVNRILKVAKPNIVVTKLLAGGHKKDIKVLPEFDFSAHKYFPVVKII
;
A
#
# COMPACT_ATOMS: atom_id res chain seq x y z
N MET A 1 -39.11 14.53 -1.69
CA MET A 1 -40.50 14.24 -2.08
C MET A 1 -41.24 13.59 -0.92
N ARG A 2 -40.88 12.37 -0.48
CA ARG A 2 -41.57 11.67 0.63
C ARG A 2 -41.52 12.30 2.04
N LEU A 3 -40.42 12.94 2.43
CA LEU A 3 -40.33 13.67 3.73
C LEU A 3 -41.30 14.86 3.80
N LYS A 4 -41.56 15.53 2.67
CA LYS A 4 -42.51 16.65 2.61
C LYS A 4 -43.97 16.21 2.57
N GLU A 5 -44.22 14.94 2.22
CA GLU A 5 -45.55 14.34 2.14
C GLU A 5 -45.99 13.71 3.47
N GLY A 6 -45.19 13.81 4.53
CA GLY A 6 -45.51 13.25 5.86
C GLY A 6 -45.45 11.71 5.94
N ALA A 7 -45.01 11.05 4.88
CA ALA A 7 -44.94 9.58 4.81
C ALA A 7 -43.82 8.97 5.66
N ILE A 8 -42.94 9.79 6.24
CA ILE A 8 -41.77 9.38 7.03
C ILE A 8 -41.77 10.19 8.32
N LYS A 9 -41.58 9.50 9.44
CA LYS A 9 -41.55 10.09 10.78
C LYS A 9 -40.30 10.97 10.95
N VAL A 10 -40.49 12.24 11.30
CA VAL A 10 -39.42 13.26 11.46
C VAL A 10 -39.26 13.78 12.89
N LYS A 11 -40.19 13.40 13.78
CA LYS A 11 -40.25 13.75 15.20
C LYS A 11 -40.70 12.55 16.03
N ASP A 12 -40.52 12.63 17.35
CA ASP A 12 -40.98 11.62 18.31
C ASP A 12 -40.42 10.21 18.01
N LEU A 13 -39.23 10.12 17.42
CA LEU A 13 -38.59 8.84 17.13
C LEU A 13 -38.11 8.18 18.43
N SER A 14 -38.42 6.90 18.59
CA SER A 14 -37.95 6.11 19.72
C SER A 14 -36.45 5.83 19.61
N PHE A 15 -35.79 5.52 20.73
CA PHE A 15 -34.37 5.17 20.71
C PHE A 15 -34.05 3.99 19.76
N PRO A 16 -34.84 2.89 19.70
CA PRO A 16 -34.64 1.84 18.71
C PRO A 16 -34.70 2.31 17.26
N GLU A 17 -35.67 3.18 16.93
CA GLU A 17 -35.79 3.74 15.57
C GLU A 17 -34.55 4.56 15.21
N LEU A 18 -34.11 5.45 16.10
CA LEU A 18 -32.91 6.25 15.92
C LEU A 18 -31.65 5.39 15.74
N ILE A 19 -31.48 4.39 16.61
CA ILE A 19 -30.35 3.47 16.54
C ILE A 19 -30.34 2.71 15.21
N GLY A 20 -31.48 2.17 14.78
CA GLY A 20 -31.59 1.43 13.53
C GLY A 20 -31.26 2.28 12.30
N ILE A 21 -31.74 3.53 12.27
CA ILE A 21 -31.41 4.48 11.19
C ILE A 21 -29.91 4.78 11.17
N ILE A 22 -29.32 5.08 12.33
CA ILE A 22 -27.90 5.43 12.45
C ILE A 22 -27.00 4.25 12.05
N ASP A 23 -27.28 3.05 12.55
CA ASP A 23 -26.48 1.87 12.27
C ASP A 23 -26.53 1.49 10.79
N THR A 24 -27.71 1.60 10.17
CA THR A 24 -27.86 1.39 8.72
C THR A 24 -27.05 2.43 7.93
N CYS A 25 -27.09 3.70 8.33
CA CYS A 25 -26.28 4.75 7.71
C CYS A 25 -24.76 4.49 7.85
N PHE A 26 -24.29 3.97 8.99
CA PHE A 26 -22.89 3.60 9.15
C PHE A 26 -22.49 2.42 8.25
N CYS A 27 -23.36 1.41 8.10
CA CYS A 27 -23.12 0.33 7.16
C CYS A 27 -22.99 0.89 5.73
N CYS A 28 -23.91 1.77 5.32
CA CYS A 28 -23.84 2.45 4.03
C CYS A 28 -22.55 3.28 3.85
N LEU A 29 -22.08 3.97 4.90
CA LEU A 29 -20.80 4.70 4.86
C LEU A 29 -19.64 3.74 4.58
N ILE A 30 -19.59 2.60 5.25
CA ILE A 30 -18.54 1.58 5.06
C ILE A 30 -18.61 1.03 3.63
N THR A 31 -19.79 0.63 3.16
CA THR A 31 -20.00 0.12 1.80
C THR A 31 -19.58 1.14 0.72
N TRP A 32 -19.81 2.43 0.95
CA TRP A 32 -19.28 3.48 0.07
C TRP A 32 -17.74 3.51 0.06
N LEU A 33 -17.10 3.46 1.24
CA LEU A 33 -15.65 3.44 1.37
C LEU A 33 -15.00 2.15 0.83
N GLU A 34 -15.77 1.10 0.63
CA GLU A 34 -15.35 -0.15 -0.04
C GLU A 34 -15.44 -0.08 -1.58
N GLY A 35 -16.02 0.99 -2.14
CA GLY A 35 -15.97 1.28 -3.58
C GLY A 35 -17.31 1.53 -4.24
N HIS A 36 -18.42 1.26 -3.57
CA HIS A 36 -19.77 1.50 -4.12
C HIS A 36 -20.07 2.99 -4.26
N SER A 37 -21.15 3.34 -4.97
CA SER A 37 -21.55 4.73 -5.13
C SER A 37 -22.27 5.30 -3.91
N LEU A 38 -22.10 6.60 -3.65
CA LEU A 38 -22.87 7.31 -2.61
C LEU A 38 -24.39 7.20 -2.85
N ALA A 39 -24.81 7.24 -4.11
CA ALA A 39 -26.22 7.16 -4.52
C ALA A 39 -26.87 5.81 -4.14
N GLN A 40 -26.11 4.72 -4.19
CA GLN A 40 -26.58 3.37 -3.86
C GLN A 40 -26.37 3.00 -2.38
N THR A 41 -25.73 3.87 -1.61
CA THR A 41 -25.37 3.61 -0.21
C THR A 41 -25.92 4.69 0.71
N VAL A 42 -25.14 5.70 1.10
CA VAL A 42 -25.51 6.71 2.09
C VAL A 42 -26.77 7.48 1.68
N PHE A 43 -26.91 7.81 0.39
CA PHE A 43 -28.10 8.50 -0.12
C PHE A 43 -29.31 7.59 -0.32
N THR A 44 -29.26 6.31 0.05
CA THR A 44 -30.49 5.52 0.22
C THR A 44 -31.27 5.95 1.47
N CYS A 45 -30.59 6.56 2.45
CA CYS A 45 -31.23 7.15 3.62
C CYS A 45 -31.92 8.48 3.24
N LEU A 46 -33.24 8.51 3.33
CA LEU A 46 -34.02 9.70 2.94
C LEU A 46 -33.79 10.89 3.90
N TYR A 47 -33.44 10.63 5.17
CA TYR A 47 -33.18 11.68 6.16
C TYR A 47 -32.00 12.59 5.79
N VAL A 48 -30.97 12.05 5.11
CA VAL A 48 -29.79 12.86 4.74
C VAL A 48 -30.02 13.75 3.52
N HIS A 49 -31.15 13.61 2.81
CA HIS A 49 -31.42 14.42 1.61
C HIS A 49 -31.80 15.86 1.98
N ASN A 50 -32.46 16.03 3.12
CA ASN A 50 -32.84 17.35 3.63
C ASN A 50 -32.94 17.36 5.16
N PRO A 51 -31.81 17.52 5.87
CA PRO A 51 -31.77 17.52 7.33
C PRO A 51 -32.58 18.66 7.98
N ASP A 52 -32.93 19.72 7.25
CA ASP A 52 -33.70 20.84 7.79
C ASP A 52 -35.13 20.45 8.16
N LEU A 53 -35.69 19.43 7.50
CA LEU A 53 -37.03 18.89 7.76
C LEU A 53 -37.07 17.95 8.97
N ILE A 54 -35.92 17.59 9.54
CA ILE A 54 -35.84 16.73 10.72
C ILE A 54 -36.08 17.58 11.96
N GLU A 55 -37.05 17.18 12.76
CA GLU A 55 -37.39 17.84 14.02
C GLU A 55 -36.68 17.18 15.21
N GLU A 56 -36.44 15.86 15.14
CA GLU A 56 -35.70 15.11 16.16
C GLU A 56 -34.22 15.56 16.24
N PRO A 57 -33.77 16.21 17.35
CA PRO A 57 -32.45 16.83 17.41
C PRO A 57 -31.29 15.86 17.21
N ALA A 58 -31.38 14.66 17.77
CA ALA A 58 -30.33 13.65 17.66
C ALA A 58 -30.16 13.19 16.21
N LEU A 59 -31.27 12.94 15.50
CA LEU A 59 -31.26 12.53 14.10
C LEU A 59 -30.79 13.66 13.19
N LYS A 60 -31.19 14.91 13.46
CA LYS A 60 -30.75 16.08 12.69
C LYS A 60 -29.24 16.31 12.80
N ALA A 61 -28.71 16.28 14.02
CA ALA A 61 -27.28 16.43 14.28
C ALA A 61 -26.48 15.30 13.60
N PHE A 62 -26.97 14.06 13.71
CA PHE A 62 -26.38 12.91 13.04
C PHE A 62 -26.40 13.04 11.51
N ALA A 63 -27.54 13.39 10.91
CA ALA A 63 -27.69 13.53 9.45
C ALA A 63 -26.75 14.60 8.87
N LEU A 64 -26.59 15.74 9.55
CA LEU A 64 -25.60 16.74 9.16
C LEU A 64 -24.17 16.23 9.37
N GLY A 65 -23.91 15.52 10.48
CA GLY A 65 -22.62 14.92 10.79
C GLY A 65 -22.15 13.93 9.73
N ILE A 66 -23.02 13.00 9.32
CA ILE A 66 -22.66 11.98 8.33
C ILE A 66 -22.45 12.58 6.93
N LEU A 67 -23.23 13.60 6.55
CA LEU A 67 -22.99 14.34 5.30
C LEU A 67 -21.63 15.04 5.31
N LYS A 68 -21.25 15.65 6.43
CA LYS A 68 -19.92 16.26 6.59
C LYS A 68 -18.79 15.24 6.54
N VAL A 69 -18.96 14.10 7.19
CA VAL A 69 -18.01 12.97 7.10
C VAL A 69 -17.83 12.54 5.65
N CYS A 70 -18.93 12.35 4.91
CA CYS A 70 -18.88 11.97 3.49
C CYS A 70 -18.17 13.04 2.65
N ASP A 71 -18.51 14.31 2.86
CA ASP A 71 -17.94 15.39 2.05
C ASP A 71 -16.43 15.56 2.28
N ILE A 72 -15.98 15.56 3.54
CA ILE A 72 -14.57 15.65 3.89
C ILE A 72 -13.81 14.40 3.40
N ALA A 73 -14.34 13.20 3.62
CA ALA A 73 -13.71 11.97 3.14
C ALA A 73 -13.54 11.99 1.62
N ARG A 74 -14.58 12.39 0.89
CA ARG A 74 -14.57 12.54 -0.57
C ARG A 74 -13.53 13.56 -1.03
N GLU A 75 -13.45 14.72 -0.39
CA GLU A 75 -12.46 15.74 -0.70
C GLU A 75 -11.02 15.21 -0.50
N LYS A 76 -10.76 14.52 0.61
CA LYS A 76 -9.44 13.91 0.90
C LYS A 76 -9.08 12.85 -0.14
N ILE A 77 -10.04 11.98 -0.48
CA ILE A 77 -9.83 10.92 -1.46
C ILE A 77 -9.52 11.50 -2.85
N ASN A 78 -10.32 12.48 -3.29
CA ASN A 78 -10.09 13.18 -4.56
C ASN A 78 -8.77 13.94 -4.59
N LYS A 79 -8.40 14.62 -3.49
CA LYS A 79 -7.12 15.34 -3.39
C LYS A 79 -5.93 14.39 -3.48
N ALA A 80 -6.02 13.22 -2.85
CA ALA A 80 -4.95 12.23 -2.89
C ALA A 80 -4.73 11.63 -4.28
N ALA A 81 -5.81 11.48 -5.07
CA ALA A 81 -5.78 10.88 -6.40
C ALA A 81 -5.12 9.48 -6.41
N VAL A 82 -5.40 8.65 -5.40
CA VAL A 82 -4.86 7.29 -5.23
C VAL A 82 -5.89 6.19 -5.46
N PHE A 83 -6.82 6.42 -6.39
CA PHE A 83 -7.87 5.50 -6.79
C PHE A 83 -8.20 5.68 -8.28
N GLU A 84 -8.76 4.65 -8.90
CA GLU A 84 -9.42 4.73 -10.22
C GLU A 84 -10.94 4.56 -10.03
N GLU A 85 -11.76 4.93 -11.03
CA GLU A 85 -13.23 4.86 -10.91
C GLU A 85 -13.77 3.44 -10.60
N GLU A 86 -13.07 2.40 -11.06
CA GLU A 86 -13.38 1.00 -10.76
C GLU A 86 -13.12 0.65 -9.29
N ASP A 87 -12.24 1.39 -8.61
CA ASP A 87 -11.84 1.14 -7.22
C ASP A 87 -12.69 1.95 -6.22
N PHE A 88 -13.16 3.13 -6.62
CA PHE A 88 -13.96 4.00 -5.77
C PHE A 88 -14.77 5.04 -6.54
N GLN A 89 -16.05 5.16 -6.21
CA GLN A 89 -16.94 6.18 -6.77
C GLN A 89 -17.09 7.40 -5.86
N ALA A 90 -16.37 8.48 -6.20
CA ALA A 90 -16.44 9.76 -5.50
C ALA A 90 -17.64 10.64 -5.94
N MET A 91 -18.34 10.27 -7.00
CA MET A 91 -19.41 11.08 -7.61
C MET A 91 -20.64 11.19 -6.71
N THR A 92 -21.18 12.40 -6.61
CA THR A 92 -22.37 12.69 -5.79
C THR A 92 -23.68 12.63 -6.57
N TYR A 93 -23.65 12.48 -7.89
CA TYR A 93 -24.86 12.37 -8.73
C TYR A 93 -25.91 13.47 -8.50
N GLY A 94 -25.46 14.69 -8.18
CA GLY A 94 -26.34 15.83 -7.91
C GLY A 94 -26.94 15.86 -6.51
N PHE A 95 -26.65 14.87 -5.65
CA PHE A 95 -27.02 14.95 -4.23
C PHE A 95 -26.24 16.06 -3.52
N LYS A 96 -26.96 16.78 -2.66
CA LYS A 96 -26.41 17.91 -1.91
C LYS A 96 -25.74 17.41 -0.62
N MET A 97 -24.56 17.96 -0.35
CA MET A 97 -23.88 17.82 0.94
C MET A 97 -24.31 18.94 1.90
N ALA A 98 -23.89 18.87 3.16
CA ALA A 98 -24.22 19.84 4.21
C ALA A 98 -23.36 21.13 4.13
N ASN A 99 -23.16 21.68 2.92
CA ASN A 99 -22.22 22.79 2.67
C ASN A 99 -22.71 24.14 3.22
N ASN A 100 -24.01 24.26 3.45
CA ASN A 100 -24.66 25.42 4.05
C ASN A 100 -24.43 25.55 5.57
N VAL A 101 -23.87 24.53 6.22
CA VAL A 101 -23.58 24.52 7.66
C VAL A 101 -22.07 24.34 7.86
N THR A 102 -21.47 25.11 8.76
CA THR A 102 -20.03 25.01 9.04
C THR A 102 -19.71 23.76 9.86
N ASP A 103 -18.49 23.23 9.71
CA ASP A 103 -18.04 22.03 10.44
C ASP A 103 -18.05 22.25 11.95
N LEU A 104 -17.68 23.47 12.39
CA LEU A 104 -17.74 23.88 13.79
C LEU A 104 -19.17 23.82 14.33
N ARG A 105 -20.16 24.31 13.56
CA ARG A 105 -21.56 24.29 13.95
C ARG A 105 -22.10 22.86 14.04
N VAL A 106 -21.82 22.01 13.06
CA VAL A 106 -22.25 20.60 13.10
C VAL A 106 -21.61 19.85 14.28
N THR A 107 -20.32 20.08 14.53
CA THR A 107 -19.61 19.50 15.69
C THR A 107 -20.21 19.97 17.01
N GLY A 108 -20.60 21.25 17.11
CA GLY A 108 -21.32 21.82 18.25
C GLY A 108 -22.67 21.15 18.46
N MET A 109 -23.49 21.02 17.41
CA MET A 109 -24.80 20.34 17.50
C MET A 109 -24.68 18.89 17.98
N LEU A 110 -23.70 18.13 17.47
CA LEU A 110 -23.44 16.77 17.93
C LEU A 110 -23.02 16.73 19.41
N LYS A 111 -22.24 17.72 19.86
CA LYS A 111 -21.81 17.85 21.25
C LYS A 111 -22.99 18.16 22.17
N ASP A 112 -23.89 19.05 21.76
CA ASP A 112 -25.06 19.42 22.56
C ASP A 112 -25.98 18.20 22.78
N VAL A 113 -26.22 17.42 21.73
CA VAL A 113 -26.96 16.15 21.80
C VAL A 113 -26.23 15.13 22.67
N GLU A 114 -24.90 14.99 22.50
CA GLU A 114 -24.07 14.11 23.34
C GLU A 114 -24.21 14.46 24.83
N ASP A 115 -24.13 15.75 25.18
CA ASP A 115 -24.21 16.24 26.56
C ASP A 115 -25.63 16.06 27.15
N GLU A 116 -26.68 16.19 26.34
CA GLU A 116 -28.06 15.86 26.76
C GLU A 116 -28.23 14.36 27.05
N LEU A 117 -27.82 13.50 26.11
CA LEU A 117 -27.90 12.05 26.29
C LEU A 117 -27.03 11.59 27.46
N GLN A 118 -25.86 12.20 27.68
CA GLN A 118 -25.00 11.88 28.81
C GLN A 118 -25.67 12.17 30.15
N ARG A 119 -26.42 13.28 30.25
CA ARG A 119 -27.20 13.61 31.45
C ARG A 119 -28.29 12.56 31.69
N LYS A 120 -29.02 12.14 30.66
CA LYS A 120 -30.02 11.06 30.72
C LYS A 120 -29.42 9.72 31.14
N VAL A 121 -28.25 9.36 30.62
CA VAL A 121 -27.52 8.14 31.01
C VAL A 121 -27.09 8.20 32.48
N LYS A 122 -26.61 9.35 32.96
CA LYS A 122 -26.20 9.53 34.37
C LYS A 122 -27.39 9.47 35.33
N SER A 123 -28.52 10.09 34.99
CA SER A 123 -29.72 10.07 35.83
C SER A 123 -30.39 8.70 35.91
N THR A 124 -30.16 7.85 34.90
CA THR A 124 -30.68 6.49 34.81
C THR A 124 -29.66 5.44 35.24
N ARG A 125 -28.56 5.81 35.92
CA ARG A 125 -27.55 4.84 36.40
C ARG A 125 -28.03 4.14 37.68
N SER A 126 -28.03 2.81 37.69
CA SER A 126 -28.34 1.99 38.87
C SER A 126 -27.23 2.07 39.94
N ARG A 127 -27.62 2.02 41.22
CA ARG A 127 -26.69 1.88 42.37
C ARG A 127 -26.30 0.42 42.55
N GLN A 128 -25.08 0.17 43.05
CA GLN A 128 -24.61 -1.20 43.32
C GLN A 128 -25.58 -1.92 44.27
N GLY A 129 -26.16 -3.03 43.80
CA GLY A 129 -27.05 -3.90 44.59
C GLY A 129 -28.55 -3.71 44.37
N GLU A 130 -28.99 -2.74 43.56
CA GLU A 130 -30.42 -2.55 43.25
C GLU A 130 -30.87 -3.45 42.08
N GLN A 131 -31.90 -4.28 42.29
CA GLN A 131 -32.60 -4.96 41.19
C GLN A 131 -33.45 -3.96 40.41
N ARG A 132 -33.24 -3.91 39.10
CA ARG A 132 -33.90 -2.95 38.22
C ARG A 132 -35.08 -3.60 37.50
N ASN A 133 -36.14 -2.80 37.26
CA ASN A 133 -37.18 -3.20 36.31
C ASN A 133 -36.54 -3.40 34.90
N PRO A 134 -36.75 -4.56 34.24
CA PRO A 134 -36.24 -4.83 32.90
C PRO A 134 -36.53 -3.74 31.85
N GLU A 135 -37.68 -3.08 31.92
CA GLU A 135 -38.05 -2.02 30.97
C GLU A 135 -37.16 -0.77 31.13
N VAL A 136 -36.89 -0.39 32.38
CA VAL A 136 -36.04 0.77 32.72
C VAL A 136 -34.57 0.46 32.41
N GLU A 137 -34.15 -0.80 32.59
CA GLU A 137 -32.83 -1.24 32.13
C GLU A 137 -32.71 -1.16 30.61
N LEU A 138 -33.70 -1.63 29.87
CA LEU A 138 -33.72 -1.56 28.41
C LEU A 138 -33.66 -0.11 27.91
N GLU A 139 -34.45 0.79 28.47
CA GLU A 139 -34.44 2.20 28.12
C GLU A 139 -33.07 2.85 28.38
N HIS A 140 -32.43 2.52 29.51
CA HIS A 140 -31.08 2.98 29.82
C HIS A 140 -30.05 2.48 28.80
N GLN A 141 -30.09 1.18 28.47
CA GLN A 141 -29.19 0.59 27.48
C GLN A 141 -29.37 1.22 26.10
N GLN A 142 -30.61 1.50 25.70
CA GLN A 142 -30.92 2.17 24.44
C GLN A 142 -30.42 3.63 24.43
N CYS A 143 -30.63 4.38 25.52
CA CYS A 143 -30.10 5.74 25.65
C CYS A 143 -28.56 5.76 25.60
N LEU A 144 -27.89 4.81 26.27
CA LEU A 144 -26.43 4.66 26.23
C LEU A 144 -25.93 4.28 24.82
N ALA A 145 -26.66 3.40 24.14
CA ALA A 145 -26.37 3.00 22.77
C ALA A 145 -26.45 4.18 21.79
N LEU A 146 -27.48 5.01 21.89
CA LEU A 146 -27.62 6.23 21.08
C LEU A 146 -26.52 7.25 21.41
N PHE A 147 -26.24 7.47 22.70
CA PHE A 147 -25.15 8.34 23.17
C PHE A 147 -23.81 7.98 22.52
N ASN A 148 -23.44 6.69 22.55
CA ASN A 148 -22.17 6.22 22.00
C ASN A 148 -22.06 6.46 20.49
N ARG A 149 -23.16 6.34 19.74
CA ARG A 149 -23.20 6.55 18.28
C ARG A 149 -23.07 8.03 17.90
N ILE A 150 -23.76 8.91 18.62
CA ILE A 150 -23.63 10.36 18.43
C ILE A 150 -22.21 10.81 18.77
N LYS A 151 -21.67 10.34 19.91
CA LYS A 151 -20.29 10.58 20.31
C LYS A 151 -19.30 10.09 19.25
N PHE A 152 -19.47 8.87 18.74
CA PHE A 152 -18.63 8.32 17.69
C PHE A 152 -18.67 9.18 16.43
N THR A 153 -19.86 9.60 15.97
CA THR A 153 -20.03 10.49 14.80
C THR A 153 -19.25 11.79 14.98
N ARG A 154 -19.34 12.41 16.16
CA ARG A 154 -18.59 13.64 16.48
C ARG A 154 -17.09 13.41 16.46
N LEU A 155 -16.62 12.33 17.08
CA LEU A 155 -15.19 12.01 17.14
C LEU A 155 -14.64 11.69 15.75
N LEU A 156 -15.37 10.94 14.92
CA LEU A 156 -15.00 10.65 13.54
C LEU A 156 -14.89 11.94 12.70
N LEU A 157 -15.90 12.80 12.77
CA LEU A 157 -15.88 14.10 12.09
C LEU A 157 -14.71 14.97 12.55
N THR A 158 -14.50 15.06 13.87
CA THR A 158 -13.38 15.83 14.45
C THR A 158 -12.03 15.26 14.02
N ALA A 159 -11.88 13.94 14.01
CA ALA A 159 -10.68 13.26 13.54
C ALA A 159 -10.39 13.61 12.09
N LEU A 160 -11.37 13.52 11.18
CA LEU A 160 -11.19 13.86 9.76
C LEU A 160 -10.83 15.34 9.53
N ILE A 161 -11.43 16.26 10.30
CA ILE A 161 -11.09 17.69 10.26
C ILE A 161 -9.65 17.92 10.76
N THR A 162 -9.24 17.24 11.83
CA THR A 162 -7.93 17.45 12.47
C THR A 162 -6.80 16.67 11.82
N PHE A 163 -7.08 15.62 11.05
CA PHE A 163 -6.08 14.77 10.39
C PHE A 163 -5.14 15.56 9.46
N THR A 164 -5.49 16.79 9.09
CA THR A 164 -4.62 17.73 8.38
C THR A 164 -3.41 18.23 9.19
N LYS A 165 -3.27 17.90 10.47
CA LYS A 165 -2.33 18.59 11.39
C LYS A 165 -1.28 17.71 12.08
N LYS A 166 -1.19 16.39 11.82
CA LYS A 166 -0.23 15.53 12.54
C LYS A 166 0.51 14.53 11.65
N GLU A 167 1.78 14.35 11.97
CA GLU A 167 2.83 13.71 11.15
C GLU A 167 3.12 12.25 11.55
N ASP A 168 2.43 11.66 12.54
CA ASP A 168 2.96 10.48 13.28
C ASP A 168 2.33 9.10 12.96
N PHE A 169 2.04 8.73 11.71
CA PHE A 169 1.51 7.38 11.44
C PHE A 169 1.80 6.81 10.04
N PHE A 170 3.07 6.47 9.74
CA PHE A 170 3.47 6.13 8.36
C PHE A 170 4.00 4.72 8.10
N CYS A 171 4.62 4.04 9.07
CA CYS A 171 5.40 2.83 8.73
C CYS A 171 4.64 1.49 8.77
N GLU A 172 3.48 1.37 9.42
CA GLU A 172 2.74 0.09 9.54
C GLU A 172 1.50 -0.02 8.62
N PHE A 173 1.20 1.05 7.88
CA PHE A 173 -0.11 1.23 7.26
C PHE A 173 -0.33 0.42 5.97
N SER A 174 0.71 0.23 5.15
CA SER A 174 0.60 -0.47 3.84
C SER A 174 0.47 -2.00 3.97
N GLU A 175 0.89 -2.57 5.10
CA GLU A 175 0.91 -4.04 5.29
C GLU A 175 -0.50 -4.64 5.48
N GLN A 176 -1.50 -3.86 5.92
CA GLN A 176 -2.83 -4.35 6.32
C GLN A 176 -3.96 -4.10 5.30
N SER A 177 -3.67 -3.92 4.00
CA SER A 177 -4.68 -3.63 2.95
C SER A 177 -5.66 -2.50 3.34
N PRO A 178 -5.16 -1.29 3.62
CA PRO A 178 -5.99 -0.19 4.09
C PRO A 178 -7.06 0.26 3.08
N CYS A 179 -8.21 0.71 3.59
CA CYS A 179 -9.28 1.27 2.75
C CYS A 179 -8.84 2.57 2.04
N VAL A 180 -9.59 2.96 1.01
CA VAL A 180 -9.24 4.11 0.15
C VAL A 180 -9.09 5.41 0.94
N LEU A 181 -9.98 5.69 1.89
CA LEU A 181 -9.90 6.90 2.72
C LEU A 181 -8.59 6.97 3.47
N SER A 182 -8.22 5.88 4.15
CA SER A 182 -7.04 5.87 4.99
C SER A 182 -5.75 5.94 4.14
N ARG A 183 -5.73 5.31 2.95
CA ARG A 183 -4.64 5.50 1.95
C ARG A 183 -4.54 6.94 1.48
N SER A 184 -5.67 7.57 1.19
CA SER A 184 -5.72 8.96 0.75
C SER A 184 -5.28 9.93 1.84
N LEU A 185 -5.69 9.71 3.09
CA LEU A 185 -5.25 10.48 4.24
C LEU A 185 -3.73 10.42 4.38
N LEU A 186 -3.16 9.21 4.34
CA LEU A 186 -1.70 9.01 4.36
C LEU A 186 -1.01 9.81 3.25
N GLN A 187 -1.48 9.66 2.00
CA GLN A 187 -0.89 10.35 0.85
C GLN A 187 -0.91 11.87 1.03
N THR A 188 -2.05 12.43 1.44
CA THR A 188 -2.22 13.88 1.59
C THR A 188 -1.44 14.46 2.77
N THR A 189 -1.09 13.65 3.77
CA THR A 189 -0.27 14.08 4.90
C THR A 189 1.22 13.94 4.58
N PHE A 190 1.63 12.88 3.86
CA PHE A 190 3.03 12.68 3.49
C PHE A 190 3.49 13.68 2.43
N LEU A 191 2.73 13.83 1.34
CA LEU A 191 3.10 14.62 0.16
C LEU A 191 2.10 15.77 -0.03
N ILE A 192 2.38 16.89 0.63
CA ILE A 192 1.55 18.10 0.49
C ILE A 192 2.00 18.84 -0.78
N ASP A 193 1.03 19.04 -1.68
CA ASP A 193 1.16 19.78 -2.95
C ASP A 193 2.32 19.31 -3.85
N ASN A 194 2.68 18.03 -3.76
CA ASN A 194 3.74 17.35 -4.55
C ASN A 194 5.13 18.01 -4.49
N LYS A 195 5.41 18.81 -3.45
CA LYS A 195 6.68 19.53 -3.31
C LYS A 195 7.30 19.40 -1.93
N LYS A 196 6.47 19.23 -0.89
CA LYS A 196 6.91 19.16 0.49
C LYS A 196 6.48 17.87 1.16
N VAL A 197 7.42 17.26 1.86
CA VAL A 197 7.17 16.12 2.72
C VAL A 197 6.77 16.63 4.10
N PHE A 198 5.61 16.17 4.58
CA PHE A 198 4.95 16.66 5.81
C PHE A 198 4.69 18.18 5.82
N GLY A 199 4.74 18.84 4.66
CA GLY A 199 4.59 20.30 4.55
C GLY A 199 5.79 21.12 5.05
N THR A 200 6.82 20.47 5.57
CA THR A 200 7.98 21.10 6.21
C THR A 200 9.25 21.01 5.37
N HIS A 201 9.56 19.84 4.81
CA HIS A 201 10.80 19.58 4.08
C HIS A 201 10.57 19.57 2.56
N LEU A 202 11.44 20.19 1.77
CA LEU A 202 11.37 20.05 0.31
C LEU A 202 11.79 18.65 -0.11
N MET A 203 11.12 18.08 -1.11
CA MET A 203 11.50 16.77 -1.67
C MET A 203 12.96 16.77 -2.17
N GLN A 204 13.42 17.90 -2.72
CA GLN A 204 14.81 18.07 -3.16
C GLN A 204 15.82 17.88 -2.02
N ASP A 205 15.52 18.40 -0.82
CA ASP A 205 16.41 18.26 0.33
C ASP A 205 16.47 16.80 0.79
N MET A 206 15.33 16.11 0.81
CA MET A 206 15.27 14.68 1.12
C MET A 206 16.05 13.84 0.11
N ILE A 207 15.95 14.15 -1.19
CA ILE A 207 16.73 13.47 -2.23
C ILE A 207 18.22 13.75 -2.03
N LYS A 208 18.63 14.99 -1.72
CA LYS A 208 20.03 15.32 -1.43
C LYS A 208 20.56 14.57 -0.21
N ASP A 209 19.77 14.45 0.85
CA ASP A 209 20.14 13.69 2.04
C ASP A 209 20.25 12.19 1.75
N ALA A 210 19.32 11.64 0.96
CA ALA A 210 19.40 10.26 0.48
C ALA A 210 20.66 10.04 -0.36
N LEU A 211 21.01 10.96 -1.26
CA LEU A 211 22.24 10.90 -2.07
C LEU A 211 23.50 10.97 -1.19
N ARG A 212 23.55 11.86 -0.19
CA ARG A 212 24.65 11.95 0.79
C ARG A 212 24.82 10.64 1.53
N TYR A 213 23.72 10.07 2.01
CA TYR A 213 23.76 8.83 2.79
C TYR A 213 24.07 7.61 1.93
N PHE A 214 23.55 7.54 0.70
CA PHE A 214 23.65 6.35 -0.12
C PHE A 214 24.94 6.27 -0.94
N VAL A 215 25.34 7.39 -1.57
CA VAL A 215 26.48 7.46 -2.50
C VAL A 215 27.60 8.35 -1.98
N SER A 216 27.32 9.27 -1.05
CA SER A 216 28.29 10.25 -0.52
C SER A 216 29.05 11.01 -1.63
N PRO A 217 28.35 11.62 -2.60
CA PRO A 217 29.01 12.25 -3.75
C PRO A 217 29.90 13.42 -3.30
N PRO A 218 31.11 13.58 -3.86
CA PRO A 218 32.06 14.60 -3.40
C PRO A 218 31.54 16.04 -3.45
N VAL A 219 30.69 16.37 -4.42
CA VAL A 219 30.03 17.68 -4.54
C VAL A 219 29.15 18.04 -3.33
N LEU A 220 28.62 17.05 -2.61
CA LEU A 220 27.82 17.24 -1.40
C LEU A 220 28.65 17.15 -0.10
N SER A 221 29.97 16.90 -0.21
CA SER A 221 30.88 16.78 0.94
C SER A 221 31.63 18.08 1.17
N TYR A 222 31.41 18.70 2.33
CA TYR A 222 32.08 19.95 2.75
C TYR A 222 33.62 19.84 2.82
N LYS A 223 34.16 18.63 2.80
CA LYS A 223 35.62 18.36 2.82
C LYS A 223 36.24 18.34 1.43
N CYS A 224 35.45 18.33 0.35
CA CYS A 224 35.93 18.24 -1.02
C CYS A 224 36.05 19.62 -1.67
N CYS A 225 37.06 19.82 -2.52
CA CYS A 225 37.23 21.05 -3.29
C CYS A 225 36.05 21.33 -4.25
N LEU A 226 35.35 20.27 -4.70
CA LEU A 226 34.14 20.39 -5.53
C LEU A 226 32.95 21.01 -4.80
N PHE A 227 32.95 21.05 -3.47
CA PHE A 227 31.90 21.69 -2.67
C PHE A 227 31.78 23.19 -2.91
N ASN A 228 32.82 23.87 -3.42
CA ASN A 228 32.76 25.29 -3.74
C ASN A 228 32.66 25.58 -5.24
N ASN A 229 32.65 24.53 -6.07
CA ASN A 229 32.53 24.67 -7.52
C ASN A 229 31.05 24.94 -7.90
N HIS A 230 30.78 26.11 -8.50
CA HIS A 230 29.43 26.51 -8.90
C HIS A 230 28.84 25.60 -9.98
N GLN A 231 29.61 25.25 -11.01
CA GLN A 231 29.14 24.37 -12.09
C GLN A 231 28.75 22.98 -11.56
N ALA A 232 29.53 22.43 -10.62
CA ALA A 232 29.21 21.16 -9.99
C ALA A 232 27.93 21.23 -9.12
N LYS A 233 27.71 22.35 -8.43
CA LYS A 233 26.47 22.61 -7.67
C LYS A 233 25.25 22.72 -8.57
N ASP A 234 25.35 23.49 -9.64
CA ASP A 234 24.26 23.67 -10.59
C ASP A 234 23.85 22.32 -11.22
N TYR A 235 24.83 21.47 -11.52
CA TYR A 235 24.56 20.11 -12.02
C TYR A 235 23.78 19.25 -11.02
N ILE A 236 24.24 19.15 -9.77
CA ILE A 236 23.56 18.32 -8.77
C ILE A 236 22.17 18.87 -8.42
N ASP A 237 22.00 20.19 -8.41
CA ASP A 237 20.72 20.84 -8.15
C ASP A 237 19.72 20.63 -9.30
N SER A 238 20.19 20.70 -10.54
CA SER A 238 19.39 20.37 -11.74
C SER A 238 18.94 18.91 -11.71
N PHE A 239 19.88 17.98 -11.47
CA PHE A 239 19.57 16.55 -11.39
C PHE A 239 18.56 16.23 -10.27
N VAL A 240 18.74 16.80 -9.08
CA VAL A 240 17.80 16.63 -7.95
C VAL A 240 16.42 17.20 -8.28
N THR A 241 16.38 18.30 -9.04
CA THR A 241 15.13 18.89 -9.51
C THR A 241 14.39 17.91 -10.45
N HIS A 242 15.09 17.29 -11.39
CA HIS A 242 14.51 16.28 -12.28
C HIS A 242 14.07 15.02 -11.51
N CYS A 243 14.79 14.62 -10.47
CA CYS A 243 14.40 13.50 -9.61
C CYS A 243 13.10 13.75 -8.82
N THR A 244 12.73 15.00 -8.56
CA THR A 244 11.62 15.33 -7.66
C THR A 244 10.31 14.69 -8.12
N ARG A 245 9.97 14.79 -9.41
CA ARG A 245 8.70 14.25 -9.94
C ARG A 245 8.65 12.71 -9.90
N PRO A 246 9.66 11.96 -10.40
CA PRO A 246 9.64 10.51 -10.33
C PRO A 246 9.56 10.00 -8.89
N PHE A 247 10.29 10.59 -7.95
CA PHE A 247 10.20 10.18 -6.54
C PHE A 247 8.83 10.49 -5.91
N CYS A 248 8.25 11.67 -6.17
CA CYS A 248 6.87 11.98 -5.73
C CYS A 248 5.86 10.98 -6.31
N SER A 249 5.97 10.66 -7.61
CA SER A 249 5.11 9.70 -8.29
C SER A 249 5.27 8.30 -7.69
N LEU A 250 6.50 7.87 -7.38
CA LEU A 250 6.76 6.58 -6.76
C LEU A 250 6.04 6.46 -5.41
N ILE A 251 6.10 7.50 -4.59
CA ILE A 251 5.39 7.52 -3.30
C ILE A 251 3.88 7.49 -3.52
N GLN A 252 3.35 8.26 -4.48
CA GLN A 252 1.92 8.27 -4.82
C GLN A 252 1.44 6.90 -5.30
N ILE A 253 2.23 6.18 -6.10
CA ILE A 253 1.93 4.82 -6.57
C ILE A 253 1.69 3.89 -5.37
N HIS A 254 2.52 3.97 -4.32
CA HIS A 254 2.34 3.16 -3.12
C HIS A 254 1.06 3.48 -2.33
N GLY A 255 0.46 4.65 -2.57
CA GLY A 255 -0.86 5.00 -2.06
C GLY A 255 -2.02 4.30 -2.77
N HIS A 256 -1.83 3.72 -3.97
CA HIS A 256 -2.87 2.97 -4.68
C HIS A 256 -3.05 1.55 -4.10
N ASN A 257 -4.10 0.84 -4.54
CA ASN A 257 -4.24 -0.59 -4.25
C ASN A 257 -3.15 -1.42 -4.98
N ARG A 258 -2.97 -2.67 -4.56
CA ARG A 258 -1.88 -3.55 -5.06
C ARG A 258 -1.94 -3.84 -6.56
N ALA A 259 -3.13 -3.94 -7.14
CA ALA A 259 -3.28 -4.20 -8.57
C ALA A 259 -2.77 -2.99 -9.37
N ARG A 260 -3.25 -1.79 -9.02
CA ARG A 260 -2.85 -0.54 -9.66
C ARG A 260 -1.39 -0.18 -9.43
N GLN A 261 -0.83 -0.53 -8.26
CA GLN A 261 0.59 -0.38 -8.00
C GLN A 261 1.42 -1.08 -9.08
N ARG A 262 1.09 -2.35 -9.40
CA ARG A 262 1.83 -3.12 -10.41
C ARG A 262 1.81 -2.45 -11.79
N ASP A 263 0.63 -1.96 -12.21
CA ASP A 263 0.49 -1.34 -13.52
C ASP A 263 1.26 -0.01 -13.59
N LYS A 264 1.12 0.84 -12.57
CA LYS A 264 1.79 2.15 -12.52
C LYS A 264 3.31 2.04 -12.30
N LEU A 265 3.78 1.00 -11.60
CA LEU A 265 5.22 0.71 -11.47
C LEU A 265 5.84 0.39 -12.84
N GLY A 266 5.10 -0.18 -13.78
CA GLY A 266 5.60 -0.37 -15.15
C GLY A 266 5.88 0.96 -15.85
N HIS A 267 4.98 1.94 -15.70
CA HIS A 267 5.13 3.26 -16.31
C HIS A 267 6.24 4.09 -15.67
N ILE A 268 6.39 4.03 -14.35
CA ILE A 268 7.42 4.85 -13.68
C ILE A 268 8.85 4.39 -14.01
N LEU A 269 9.04 3.14 -14.42
CA LEU A 269 10.35 2.65 -14.88
C LEU A 269 10.87 3.46 -16.08
N GLU A 270 9.99 3.95 -16.95
CA GLU A 270 10.36 4.84 -18.05
C GLU A 270 10.88 6.19 -17.54
N GLU A 271 10.21 6.80 -16.54
CA GLU A 271 10.70 8.05 -15.94
C GLU A 271 12.08 7.85 -15.27
N PHE A 272 12.31 6.71 -14.61
CA PHE A 272 13.61 6.38 -14.03
C PHE A 272 14.68 6.05 -15.06
N ALA A 273 14.33 5.42 -16.19
CA ALA A 273 15.25 5.16 -17.28
C ALA A 273 15.75 6.48 -17.90
N THR A 274 14.87 7.45 -18.13
CA THR A 274 15.26 8.79 -18.60
C THR A 274 16.23 9.47 -17.65
N LEU A 275 15.99 9.41 -16.32
CA LEU A 275 16.93 9.94 -15.33
C LEU A 275 18.31 9.26 -15.37
N GLN A 276 18.35 7.98 -15.71
CA GLN A 276 19.58 7.22 -15.86
C GLN A 276 20.35 7.63 -17.12
N ASP A 277 19.65 7.87 -18.23
CA ASP A 277 20.25 8.31 -19.49
C ASP A 277 20.77 9.75 -19.42
N GLU A 278 20.08 10.66 -18.71
CA GLU A 278 20.55 12.03 -18.44
C GLU A 278 21.92 12.05 -17.73
N GLN A 279 22.16 11.09 -16.83
CA GLN A 279 23.48 10.91 -16.19
C GLN A 279 24.53 10.35 -17.16
N GLY A 280 24.10 9.59 -18.17
CA GLY A 280 24.94 9.03 -19.23
C GLY A 280 25.41 10.08 -20.24
N ASP A 281 24.52 10.91 -20.76
CA ASP A 281 24.83 11.90 -21.83
C ASP A 281 25.68 13.09 -21.35
N HIS A 282 25.52 13.50 -20.09
CA HIS A 282 26.34 14.56 -19.51
C HIS A 282 27.79 14.13 -19.21
N HIS A 283 28.08 12.83 -19.28
CA HIS A 283 29.43 12.29 -19.26
C HIS A 283 30.25 12.71 -20.48
N GLU A 284 29.61 12.88 -21.64
CA GLU A 284 30.31 13.10 -22.90
C GLU A 284 30.56 14.57 -23.22
N SER A 285 29.84 15.52 -22.59
CA SER A 285 29.67 16.85 -23.18
C SER A 285 30.11 18.07 -22.39
N SER A 286 30.45 18.03 -21.09
CA SER A 286 30.69 19.32 -20.38
C SER A 286 31.52 19.37 -19.09
N LEU A 287 31.98 18.25 -18.52
CA LEU A 287 32.88 18.26 -17.36
C LEU A 287 34.23 17.62 -17.71
N PRO A 288 35.36 18.27 -17.41
CA PRO A 288 36.66 17.68 -17.71
C PRO A 288 36.81 16.34 -16.98
N GLU A 289 37.38 15.34 -17.66
CA GLU A 289 37.40 13.92 -17.24
C GLU A 289 37.73 13.73 -15.75
N HIS A 290 38.62 14.54 -15.17
CA HIS A 290 38.99 14.45 -13.74
C HIS A 290 37.83 14.72 -12.74
N VAL A 291 36.83 15.51 -13.12
CA VAL A 291 35.61 15.72 -12.32
C VAL A 291 34.64 14.56 -12.50
N CYS A 292 34.51 14.04 -13.73
CA CYS A 292 33.70 12.86 -14.04
C CYS A 292 34.24 11.60 -13.32
N TRP A 293 35.57 11.39 -13.28
CA TRP A 293 36.23 10.31 -12.55
C TRP A 293 36.08 10.38 -11.02
N HIS A 294 35.76 11.53 -10.44
CA HIS A 294 35.52 11.68 -9.00
C HIS A 294 34.03 11.61 -8.64
N VAL A 295 33.14 11.93 -9.58
CA VAL A 295 31.69 11.71 -9.45
C VAL A 295 31.32 10.26 -9.77
N GLN A 296 32.05 9.60 -10.68
CA GLN A 296 31.95 8.18 -10.96
C GLN A 296 32.71 7.35 -9.95
N GLY A 297 31.97 6.64 -9.11
CA GLY A 297 32.45 5.51 -8.33
C GLY A 297 32.89 4.32 -9.18
N ARG A 298 33.91 4.48 -10.02
CA ARG A 298 34.63 3.37 -10.68
C ARG A 298 35.86 2.90 -9.90
N SER A 299 36.17 3.52 -8.77
CA SER A 299 37.03 2.95 -7.72
C SER A 299 36.24 2.82 -6.42
N SER A 300 35.53 1.70 -6.26
CA SER A 300 35.06 1.22 -4.95
C SER A 300 34.30 2.24 -4.09
N ILE A 301 33.35 3.01 -4.66
CA ILE A 301 32.33 3.66 -3.82
C ILE A 301 31.39 2.54 -3.37
N ARG A 302 31.70 1.95 -2.21
CA ARG A 302 30.75 1.07 -1.53
C ARG A 302 29.60 1.97 -1.10
N PRO A 303 28.35 1.68 -1.49
CA PRO A 303 27.24 2.37 -0.87
C PRO A 303 27.38 2.17 0.65
N THR A 304 27.23 3.24 1.43
CA THR A 304 27.05 3.16 2.88
C THR A 304 25.64 2.65 3.17
N MET A 305 25.27 1.53 2.55
CA MET A 305 24.07 0.80 2.91
C MET A 305 24.32 0.10 4.23
N ASP A 306 23.31 0.13 5.10
CA ASP A 306 23.21 -0.84 6.18
C ASP A 306 23.43 -2.24 5.59
N THR A 307 24.38 -2.98 6.16
CA THR A 307 24.69 -4.38 5.80
C THR A 307 23.43 -5.24 5.68
N SER A 308 22.39 -4.94 6.47
CA SER A 308 21.10 -5.62 6.45
C SER A 308 20.37 -5.43 5.10
N SER A 309 20.39 -4.24 4.50
CA SER A 309 19.69 -3.91 3.25
C SER A 309 20.37 -4.53 2.01
N VAL A 310 21.71 -4.55 1.97
CA VAL A 310 22.47 -5.24 0.91
C VAL A 310 22.25 -6.75 0.98
N VAL A 311 22.29 -7.31 2.20
CA VAL A 311 22.05 -8.74 2.44
C VAL A 311 20.64 -9.13 2.00
N LEU A 312 19.64 -8.33 2.35
CA LEU A 312 18.25 -8.55 1.93
C LEU A 312 18.13 -8.48 0.40
N THR A 313 18.74 -7.48 -0.23
CA THR A 313 18.73 -7.31 -1.70
C THR A 313 19.38 -8.48 -2.42
N VAL A 314 20.58 -8.92 -2.02
CA VAL A 314 21.28 -10.07 -2.63
C VAL A 314 20.48 -11.37 -2.45
N THR A 315 19.89 -11.56 -1.27
CA THR A 315 19.10 -12.77 -0.98
C THR A 315 17.81 -12.80 -1.80
N LEU A 316 17.10 -11.66 -1.87
CA LEU A 316 15.85 -11.49 -2.60
C LEU A 316 16.01 -11.47 -4.13
N HIS A 317 17.09 -10.89 -4.65
CA HIS A 317 17.30 -10.77 -6.10
C HIS A 317 18.04 -11.96 -6.70
N HIS A 318 18.94 -12.62 -5.95
CA HIS A 318 19.81 -13.65 -6.51
C HIS A 318 19.50 -15.06 -5.99
N CYS A 319 19.39 -15.23 -4.67
CA CYS A 319 19.24 -16.57 -4.11
C CYS A 319 17.81 -17.10 -4.32
N ILE A 320 16.81 -16.43 -3.75
CA ILE A 320 15.43 -16.96 -3.71
C ILE A 320 14.81 -17.15 -5.11
N PRO A 321 14.90 -16.20 -6.07
CA PRO A 321 14.32 -16.38 -7.40
C PRO A 321 14.96 -17.54 -8.17
N THR A 322 16.30 -17.66 -8.09
CA THR A 322 17.04 -18.78 -8.69
C THR A 322 16.57 -20.10 -8.11
N VAL A 323 16.33 -20.16 -6.81
CA VAL A 323 15.86 -21.39 -6.15
C VAL A 323 14.44 -21.75 -6.58
N CYS A 324 13.53 -20.77 -6.62
CA CYS A 324 12.17 -20.97 -7.08
C CYS A 324 12.13 -21.47 -8.53
N LEU A 325 12.97 -20.89 -9.41
CA LEU A 325 13.11 -21.33 -10.80
C LEU A 325 13.60 -22.78 -10.89
N GLN A 326 14.72 -23.11 -10.21
CA GLN A 326 15.29 -24.46 -10.23
C GLN A 326 14.29 -25.51 -9.71
N THR A 327 13.61 -25.19 -8.60
CA THR A 327 12.59 -26.09 -8.02
C THR A 327 11.42 -26.29 -8.97
N MET A 328 10.95 -25.24 -9.65
CA MET A 328 9.85 -25.31 -10.60
C MET A 328 10.22 -26.13 -11.84
N VAL A 329 11.43 -25.94 -12.39
CA VAL A 329 11.93 -26.72 -13.53
C VAL A 329 12.06 -28.20 -13.16
N ALA A 330 12.58 -28.51 -11.97
CA ALA A 330 12.70 -29.89 -11.50
C ALA A 330 11.33 -30.56 -11.31
N LEU A 331 10.35 -29.85 -10.73
CA LEU A 331 8.97 -30.33 -10.58
C LEU A 331 8.32 -30.59 -11.94
N ASP A 332 8.57 -29.73 -12.91
CA ASP A 332 8.04 -29.87 -14.26
C ASP A 332 8.64 -31.08 -14.99
N MET A 333 9.95 -31.33 -14.82
CA MET A 333 10.62 -32.55 -15.31
C MET A 333 10.03 -33.83 -14.72
N ASP A 334 9.64 -33.79 -13.44
CA ASP A 334 8.97 -34.91 -12.76
C ASP A 334 7.46 -34.99 -13.07
N GLY A 335 6.93 -34.12 -13.95
CA GLY A 335 5.51 -34.10 -14.34
C GLY A 335 4.57 -33.60 -13.23
N LYS A 336 5.10 -32.83 -12.27
CA LYS A 336 4.39 -32.30 -11.09
C LYS A 336 3.97 -30.83 -11.25
N VAL A 337 3.96 -30.32 -12.48
CA VAL A 337 3.51 -28.96 -12.80
C VAL A 337 2.35 -29.04 -13.79
N ARG A 338 1.26 -28.32 -13.49
CA ARG A 338 0.13 -28.20 -14.40
C ARG A 338 0.46 -27.19 -15.50
N ARG A 339 0.58 -27.66 -16.74
CA ARG A 339 0.73 -26.80 -17.91
C ARG A 339 -0.64 -26.49 -18.52
N PRO A 340 -0.99 -25.22 -18.78
CA PRO A 340 -2.16 -24.88 -19.58
C PRO A 340 -1.98 -25.39 -21.01
N GLN A 341 -3.07 -25.82 -21.66
CA GLN A 341 -3.09 -26.04 -23.11
C GLN A 341 -3.35 -24.69 -23.77
N PHE A 342 -2.49 -24.32 -24.72
CA PHE A 342 -2.60 -23.05 -25.45
C PHE A 342 -2.90 -23.37 -26.92
N GLU A 343 -4.05 -22.92 -27.42
CA GLU A 343 -4.45 -23.11 -28.83
C GLU A 343 -4.27 -21.84 -29.67
N LEU A 344 -4.38 -20.65 -29.05
CA LEU A 344 -4.44 -19.36 -29.75
C LEU A 344 -3.23 -18.44 -29.47
N ASP A 345 -2.17 -18.95 -28.83
CA ASP A 345 -1.07 -18.12 -28.33
C ASP A 345 0.27 -18.87 -28.35
N SER A 346 1.38 -18.12 -28.38
CA SER A 346 2.75 -18.65 -28.37
C SER A 346 3.50 -18.26 -27.09
N GLU A 347 4.52 -19.06 -26.72
CA GLU A 347 5.39 -18.72 -25.58
C GLU A 347 6.09 -17.37 -25.77
N GLN A 348 6.45 -17.03 -27.02
CA GLN A 348 7.12 -15.78 -27.37
C GLN A 348 6.23 -14.56 -27.07
N VAL A 349 4.97 -14.57 -27.52
CA VAL A 349 4.05 -13.44 -27.28
C VAL A 349 3.84 -13.22 -25.78
N ARG A 350 3.68 -14.30 -25.00
CA ARG A 350 3.60 -14.21 -23.53
C ARG A 350 4.86 -13.65 -22.90
N TYR A 351 6.03 -14.02 -23.40
CA TYR A 351 7.31 -13.50 -22.94
C TYR A 351 7.36 -11.98 -23.19
N GLU A 352 7.13 -11.56 -24.43
CA GLU A 352 7.17 -10.15 -24.83
C GLU A 352 6.19 -9.31 -24.01
N HIS A 353 4.95 -9.76 -23.82
CA HIS A 353 3.97 -9.06 -22.97
C HIS A 353 4.36 -9.03 -21.49
N ARG A 354 4.97 -10.11 -20.97
CA ARG A 354 5.40 -10.18 -19.56
C ARG A 354 6.52 -9.20 -19.26
N PHE A 355 7.45 -9.03 -20.20
CA PHE A 355 8.63 -8.19 -20.06
C PHE A 355 8.49 -6.79 -20.66
N ALA A 356 7.38 -6.49 -21.35
CA ALA A 356 7.11 -5.19 -21.95
C ALA A 356 7.37 -3.97 -21.04
N PRO A 357 7.04 -3.98 -19.72
CA PRO A 357 7.32 -2.85 -18.84
C PRO A 357 8.82 -2.51 -18.68
N PHE A 358 9.73 -3.45 -19.02
CA PHE A 358 11.17 -3.24 -18.92
C PHE A 358 11.79 -2.75 -20.24
N ASN A 359 11.01 -2.65 -21.32
CA ASN A 359 11.53 -2.25 -22.63
C ASN A 359 12.09 -0.81 -22.66
N SER A 360 11.64 0.05 -21.74
CA SER A 360 12.17 1.41 -21.57
C SER A 360 13.52 1.44 -20.86
N VAL A 361 13.94 0.34 -20.22
CA VAL A 361 15.19 0.26 -19.47
C VAL A 361 16.29 -0.28 -20.38
N VAL A 362 17.32 0.55 -20.62
CA VAL A 362 18.45 0.19 -21.49
C VAL A 362 19.51 -0.62 -20.74
N THR A 363 19.64 -0.40 -19.42
CA THR A 363 20.66 -1.06 -18.59
C THR A 363 20.03 -1.65 -17.32
N PRO A 364 20.14 -2.97 -17.09
CA PRO A 364 20.81 -3.96 -17.93
C PRO A 364 20.10 -4.19 -19.27
N PRO A 365 20.82 -4.62 -20.33
CA PRO A 365 20.21 -4.85 -21.64
C PRO A 365 19.04 -5.84 -21.57
N PRO A 366 17.95 -5.60 -22.32
CA PRO A 366 16.82 -6.52 -22.36
C PRO A 366 17.24 -7.86 -22.98
N VAL A 367 16.83 -8.95 -22.36
CA VAL A 367 17.04 -10.30 -22.88
C VAL A 367 15.94 -10.59 -23.90
N HIS A 368 16.31 -10.83 -25.16
CA HIS A 368 15.35 -11.25 -26.18
C HIS A 368 14.92 -12.70 -26.00
N TYR A 369 13.72 -13.04 -26.48
CA TYR A 369 13.12 -14.37 -26.31
C TYR A 369 14.04 -15.52 -26.78
N ILE A 370 14.74 -15.35 -27.92
CA ILE A 370 15.66 -16.37 -28.44
C ILE A 370 16.79 -16.63 -27.44
N GLN A 371 17.42 -15.57 -26.94
CA GLN A 371 18.48 -15.66 -25.94
C GLN A 371 17.97 -16.25 -24.62
N PHE A 372 16.75 -15.90 -24.21
CA PHE A 372 16.11 -16.52 -23.05
C PHE A 372 15.96 -18.04 -23.21
N LYS A 373 15.58 -18.54 -24.39
CA LYS A 373 15.50 -19.97 -24.69
C LYS A 373 16.86 -20.66 -24.61
N GLU A 374 17.89 -20.05 -25.17
CA GLU A 374 19.27 -20.58 -25.10
C GLU A 374 19.81 -20.60 -23.65
N MET A 375 19.50 -19.55 -22.87
CA MET A 375 19.93 -19.46 -21.47
C MET A 375 19.19 -20.46 -20.57
N SER A 376 17.95 -20.82 -20.90
CA SER A 376 17.13 -21.77 -20.14
C SER A 376 17.22 -23.22 -20.62
N ASP A 377 17.86 -23.49 -21.77
CA ASP A 377 18.02 -24.86 -22.27
C ASP A 377 19.02 -25.67 -21.43
N LEU A 378 18.53 -26.73 -20.79
CA LEU A 378 19.35 -27.65 -20.00
C LEU A 378 20.19 -28.60 -20.86
N LYS A 379 19.86 -28.77 -22.14
CA LYS A 379 20.58 -29.67 -23.05
C LYS A 379 21.99 -29.20 -23.41
N LYS A 380 22.29 -27.92 -23.14
CA LYS A 380 23.63 -27.35 -23.36
C LYS A 380 24.70 -27.90 -22.39
N TYR A 381 24.29 -28.53 -21.29
CA TYR A 381 25.19 -29.15 -20.32
C TYR A 381 25.45 -30.61 -20.70
N ASN A 382 26.67 -31.11 -20.44
CA ASN A 382 27.05 -32.49 -20.74
C ASN A 382 27.63 -33.21 -19.49
N PRO A 383 26.92 -34.19 -18.91
CA PRO A 383 25.55 -34.61 -19.25
C PRO A 383 24.51 -33.55 -18.85
N PRO A 384 23.32 -33.53 -19.49
CA PRO A 384 22.23 -32.65 -19.06
C PRO A 384 21.81 -32.96 -17.61
N PRO A 385 21.59 -31.94 -16.76
CA PRO A 385 21.20 -32.16 -15.37
C PRO A 385 19.82 -32.80 -15.27
N GLY A 386 19.67 -33.78 -14.38
CA GLY A 386 18.39 -34.39 -14.04
C GLY A 386 17.60 -33.57 -13.01
N SER A 387 16.34 -33.96 -12.77
CA SER A 387 15.49 -33.31 -11.75
C SER A 387 16.11 -33.38 -10.35
N SER A 388 16.74 -34.52 -10.01
CA SER A 388 17.47 -34.70 -8.75
C SER A 388 18.62 -33.70 -8.58
N ASP A 389 19.39 -33.43 -9.64
CA ASP A 389 20.52 -32.49 -9.60
C ASP A 389 20.02 -31.07 -9.35
N LEU A 390 18.91 -30.69 -10.00
CA LEU A 390 18.27 -29.38 -9.83
C LEU A 390 17.68 -29.20 -8.43
N TYR A 391 17.05 -30.22 -7.85
CA TYR A 391 16.58 -30.18 -6.46
C TYR A 391 17.74 -30.03 -5.47
N LEU A 392 18.86 -30.73 -5.70
CA LEU A 392 20.03 -30.62 -4.85
C LEU A 392 20.66 -29.21 -4.97
N ALA A 393 20.75 -28.66 -6.18
CA ALA A 393 21.19 -27.29 -6.41
C ALA A 393 20.29 -26.26 -5.70
N ALA A 394 18.97 -26.42 -5.82
CA ALA A 394 17.99 -25.60 -5.12
C ALA A 394 18.17 -25.65 -3.60
N SER A 395 18.40 -26.85 -3.04
CA SER A 395 18.69 -27.00 -1.61
C SER A 395 19.95 -26.23 -1.19
N LYS A 396 21.02 -26.28 -1.98
CA LYS A 396 22.27 -25.56 -1.67
C LYS A 396 22.05 -24.05 -1.67
N HIS A 397 21.29 -23.53 -2.63
CA HIS A 397 20.95 -22.10 -2.67
C HIS A 397 20.05 -21.68 -1.50
N PHE A 398 19.08 -22.49 -1.07
CA PHE A 398 18.33 -22.19 0.16
C PHE A 398 19.21 -22.23 1.41
N GLN A 399 20.19 -23.14 1.48
CA GLN A 399 21.15 -23.17 2.57
C GLN A 399 22.03 -21.92 2.58
N GLN A 400 22.49 -21.48 1.42
CA GLN A 400 23.26 -20.23 1.28
C GLN A 400 22.41 -19.03 1.72
N ALA A 401 21.16 -18.91 1.25
CA ALA A 401 20.24 -17.87 1.68
C ALA A 401 20.04 -17.87 3.21
N LYS A 402 19.82 -19.04 3.81
CA LYS A 402 19.70 -19.20 5.27
C LYS A 402 20.96 -18.68 5.98
N LEU A 403 22.15 -19.10 5.55
CA LEU A 403 23.41 -18.70 6.18
C LEU A 403 23.64 -17.19 6.10
N ILE A 404 23.31 -16.57 4.96
CA ILE A 404 23.44 -15.12 4.79
C ILE A 404 22.45 -14.40 5.74
N LEU A 405 21.20 -14.84 5.80
CA LEU A 405 20.15 -14.21 6.60
C LEU A 405 20.33 -14.40 8.12
N GLU A 406 20.84 -15.55 8.57
CA GLU A 406 21.09 -15.80 10.01
C GLU A 406 22.28 -14.99 10.57
N ASN A 407 23.16 -14.50 9.70
CA ASN A 407 24.30 -13.67 10.09
C ASN A 407 23.97 -12.16 10.14
N VAL A 408 22.72 -11.76 9.88
CA VAL A 408 22.28 -10.38 10.02
C VAL A 408 22.19 -10.03 11.52
N LEU A 409 22.98 -9.03 11.97
CA LEU A 409 23.09 -8.65 13.38
C LEU A 409 21.77 -8.10 13.96
N SER A 410 20.97 -7.42 13.14
CA SER A 410 19.69 -6.82 13.50
C SER A 410 18.61 -7.20 12.47
N PRO A 411 18.08 -8.43 12.51
CA PRO A 411 17.17 -8.90 11.48
C PRO A 411 15.82 -8.19 11.59
N ASP A 412 15.42 -7.51 10.51
CA ASP A 412 14.09 -6.94 10.39
C ASP A 412 13.00 -8.07 10.28
N PRO A 413 11.71 -7.73 10.37
CA PRO A 413 10.64 -8.71 10.21
C PRO A 413 10.66 -9.46 8.88
N GLU A 414 11.16 -8.84 7.81
CA GLU A 414 11.22 -9.44 6.46
C GLU A 414 12.27 -10.56 6.40
N VAL A 415 13.46 -10.34 6.98
CA VAL A 415 14.50 -11.37 7.13
C VAL A 415 13.92 -12.62 7.80
N ASN A 416 13.14 -12.43 8.87
CA ASN A 416 12.50 -13.52 9.58
C ASN A 416 11.42 -14.24 8.76
N ARG A 417 10.64 -13.51 7.96
CA ARG A 417 9.65 -14.11 7.03
C ARG A 417 10.33 -14.93 5.94
N ILE A 418 11.42 -14.45 5.36
CA ILE A 418 12.19 -15.20 4.35
C ILE A 418 12.84 -16.44 4.97
N LEU A 419 13.36 -16.36 6.19
CA LEU A 419 13.88 -17.54 6.91
C LEU A 419 12.81 -18.61 7.15
N LYS A 420 11.56 -18.22 7.43
CA LYS A 420 10.42 -19.14 7.53
C LYS A 420 10.08 -19.85 6.22
N VAL A 421 10.44 -19.26 5.07
CA VAL A 421 10.31 -19.89 3.74
C VAL A 421 11.51 -20.79 3.43
N ALA A 422 12.72 -20.28 3.64
CA ALA A 422 13.94 -20.98 3.27
C ALA A 422 14.12 -22.29 4.05
N LYS A 423 13.91 -22.28 5.38
CA LYS A 423 14.17 -23.45 6.24
C LYS A 423 13.36 -24.70 5.85
N PRO A 424 12.02 -24.63 5.70
CA PRO A 424 11.25 -25.79 5.22
C PRO A 424 11.65 -26.22 3.81
N ASN A 425 11.90 -25.27 2.90
CA ASN A 425 12.19 -25.60 1.51
C ASN A 425 13.56 -26.29 1.33
N ILE A 426 14.54 -26.08 2.22
CA ILE A 426 15.78 -26.89 2.28
C ILE A 426 15.43 -28.37 2.46
N VAL A 427 14.53 -28.68 3.39
CA VAL A 427 14.16 -30.06 3.72
C VAL A 427 13.42 -30.68 2.54
N VAL A 428 12.44 -29.96 2.00
CA VAL A 428 11.58 -30.40 0.89
C VAL A 428 12.38 -30.69 -0.37
N THR A 429 13.28 -29.78 -0.76
CA THR A 429 14.14 -29.98 -1.93
C THR A 429 15.12 -31.15 -1.75
N LYS A 430 15.67 -31.37 -0.54
CA LYS A 430 16.49 -32.58 -0.26
C LYS A 430 15.71 -33.88 -0.34
N LEU A 431 14.47 -33.91 0.16
CA LEU A 431 13.61 -35.08 0.06
C LEU A 431 13.31 -35.43 -1.40
N LEU A 432 12.99 -34.42 -2.22
CA LEU A 432 12.77 -34.60 -3.66
C LEU A 432 14.02 -35.07 -4.40
N ALA A 433 15.19 -34.51 -4.08
CA ALA A 433 16.47 -35.00 -4.60
C ALA A 433 16.73 -36.47 -4.23
N GLY A 434 16.33 -36.89 -3.02
CA GLY A 434 16.39 -38.28 -2.56
C GLY A 434 15.36 -39.22 -3.20
N GLY A 435 14.51 -38.74 -4.11
CA GLY A 435 13.49 -39.54 -4.79
C GLY A 435 12.19 -39.73 -3.98
N HIS A 436 11.99 -38.98 -2.89
CA HIS A 436 10.76 -39.08 -2.10
C HIS A 436 9.54 -38.73 -2.96
N LYS A 437 8.56 -39.66 -3.00
CA LYS A 437 7.33 -39.52 -3.80
C LYS A 437 7.59 -39.22 -5.28
N LYS A 438 8.69 -39.71 -5.85
CA LYS A 438 9.03 -39.48 -7.27
C LYS A 438 7.96 -40.03 -8.22
N ASP A 439 7.48 -41.25 -7.94
CA ASP A 439 6.49 -41.94 -8.79
C ASP A 439 5.04 -41.48 -8.55
N ILE A 440 4.83 -40.67 -7.51
CA ILE A 440 3.51 -40.16 -7.13
C ILE A 440 3.29 -38.82 -7.83
N LYS A 441 2.29 -38.77 -8.73
CA LYS A 441 1.91 -37.57 -9.50
C LYS A 441 1.08 -36.55 -8.71
N VAL A 442 1.15 -36.57 -7.39
CA VAL A 442 0.48 -35.57 -6.55
C VAL A 442 1.21 -34.24 -6.73
N LEU A 443 0.44 -33.20 -7.05
CA LEU A 443 0.95 -31.86 -7.24
C LEU A 443 1.37 -31.26 -5.87
N PRO A 444 2.50 -30.55 -5.79
CA PRO A 444 2.88 -29.85 -4.58
C PRO A 444 1.91 -28.69 -4.29
N GLU A 445 1.70 -28.40 -3.00
CA GLU A 445 1.01 -27.20 -2.55
C GLU A 445 2.03 -26.08 -2.31
N PHE A 446 1.70 -24.87 -2.74
CA PHE A 446 2.53 -23.68 -2.54
C PHE A 446 1.85 -22.78 -1.50
N ASP A 447 2.40 -22.73 -0.29
CA ASP A 447 1.84 -21.98 0.84
C ASP A 447 2.52 -20.61 0.98
N PHE A 448 1.76 -19.55 0.74
CA PHE A 448 2.21 -18.15 0.83
C PHE A 448 1.88 -17.49 2.19
N SER A 449 1.41 -18.25 3.18
CA SER A 449 1.07 -17.71 4.51
C SER A 449 2.28 -17.12 5.25
N ALA A 450 3.47 -17.69 5.06
CA ALA A 450 4.70 -17.21 5.68
C ALA A 450 5.27 -15.96 4.98
N HIS A 451 5.06 -15.82 3.68
CA HIS A 451 5.62 -14.73 2.87
C HIS A 451 4.80 -14.48 1.60
N LYS A 452 4.50 -13.21 1.31
CA LYS A 452 3.59 -12.80 0.24
C LYS A 452 4.04 -13.21 -1.17
N TYR A 453 5.36 -13.26 -1.42
CA TYR A 453 5.94 -13.49 -2.75
C TYR A 453 6.60 -14.86 -2.92
N PHE A 454 6.92 -15.57 -1.84
CA PHE A 454 7.72 -16.80 -1.89
C PHE A 454 7.02 -17.89 -1.09
N PRO A 455 6.68 -19.02 -1.73
CA PRO A 455 5.92 -20.05 -1.06
C PRO A 455 6.82 -21.00 -0.25
N VAL A 456 6.27 -21.53 0.83
CA VAL A 456 6.70 -22.80 1.39
C VAL A 456 6.12 -23.91 0.52
N VAL A 457 6.99 -24.75 -0.05
CA VAL A 457 6.59 -25.89 -0.87
C VAL A 457 6.21 -27.04 0.05
N LYS A 458 5.01 -27.59 -0.09
CA LYS A 458 4.54 -28.76 0.65
C LYS A 458 4.30 -29.92 -0.31
N ILE A 459 4.75 -31.11 0.08
CA ILE A 459 4.54 -32.34 -0.70
C ILE A 459 3.53 -33.20 0.07
N ILE A 460 2.30 -33.26 -0.46
CA ILE A 460 1.18 -34.00 0.13
C ILE A 460 1.33 -35.49 -0.05
#